data_AF-A0A557XQH2-F1
#
_entry.id   AF-A0A557XQH2-F1
#
_cell.length_a   1.000
_cell.length_b   1.000
_cell.length_c   1.000
_cell.angle_alpha   90.00
_cell.angle_beta   90.00
_cell.angle_gamma   90.00
#
_symmetry.space_group_name_H-M   'P 1'
#
loop_
_entity.id
_entity.type
_entity.pdbx_description
1 polymer ?
#
loop_
_entity_poly.entity_id
_entity_poly.type
_entity_poly.pdbx_seq_one_letter_code
_entity_poly.pdbx_strand_id
1 'polypeptide(L)'
;MSVRVEVVEKPIERIVERVRIETREVHSSPAEAAQIVLRSPRACRTVLESLAAEADSGRLNAAAHAPTLRAAQRMLDSLRRARLING
;
A
#
# COMPACT_ATOMS: atom_id res chain seq x y z
N MET A 1 62.05 36.62 -2.95
CA MET A 1 61.58 35.22 -3.11
C MET A 1 60.06 35.24 -3.06
N SER A 2 59.38 34.79 -4.12
CA SER A 2 57.91 34.74 -4.18
C SER A 2 57.43 33.31 -3.90
N VAL A 3 56.59 33.13 -2.88
CA VAL A 3 56.00 31.83 -2.53
C VAL A 3 54.75 31.61 -3.39
N ARG A 4 54.66 30.45 -4.06
CA ARG A 4 53.45 30.01 -4.77
C ARG A 4 52.63 29.13 -3.84
N VAL A 5 51.34 29.45 -3.69
CA VAL A 5 50.39 28.68 -2.89
C VAL A 5 49.53 27.85 -3.85
N GLU A 6 49.61 26.53 -3.75
CA GLU A 6 48.71 25.61 -4.46
C GLU A 6 47.53 25.26 -3.55
N VAL A 7 46.31 25.53 -4.02
CA VAL A 7 45.07 25.18 -3.34
C VAL A 7 44.57 23.87 -3.94
N VAL A 8 44.53 22.82 -3.12
CA VAL A 8 44.02 21.50 -3.49
C VAL A 8 42.65 21.31 -2.84
N GLU A 9 41.59 21.21 -3.65
CA GLU A 9 40.26 20.86 -3.15
C GLU A 9 40.24 19.41 -2.67
N LYS A 10 39.80 19.22 -1.42
CA LYS A 10 39.56 17.89 -0.87
C LYS A 10 38.09 17.49 -1.09
N PRO A 11 37.82 16.23 -1.50
CA PRO A 11 36.46 15.77 -1.70
C PRO A 11 35.68 15.80 -0.37
N ILE A 12 34.47 16.34 -0.42
CA ILE A 12 33.55 16.37 0.72
C ILE A 12 32.71 15.08 0.69
N GLU A 13 32.81 14.27 1.73
CA GLU A 13 31.97 13.07 1.89
C GLU A 13 30.50 13.49 2.11
N ARG A 14 29.63 13.17 1.15
CA ARG A 14 28.19 13.45 1.25
C ARG A 14 27.46 12.28 1.90
N ILE A 15 27.17 12.41 3.20
CA ILE A 15 26.32 11.45 3.91
C ILE A 15 24.88 11.60 3.41
N VAL A 16 24.32 10.55 2.80
CA VAL A 16 22.91 10.51 2.38
C VAL A 16 22.14 9.65 3.37
N GLU A 17 21.19 10.28 4.06
CA GLU A 17 20.34 9.59 5.03
C GLU A 17 19.41 8.61 4.30
N ARG A 18 19.62 7.30 4.52
CA ARG A 18 18.76 6.26 3.93
C ARG A 18 17.57 6.04 4.86
N VAL A 19 16.44 6.66 4.55
CA VAL A 19 15.18 6.42 5.26
C VAL A 19 14.73 4.99 4.99
N ARG A 20 14.73 4.15 6.03
CA ARG A 20 14.17 2.80 5.98
C ARG A 20 12.70 2.90 6.35
N ILE A 21 11.81 2.76 5.36
CA ILE A 21 10.36 2.77 5.59
C ILE A 21 9.98 1.39 6.11
N GLU A 22 9.67 1.30 7.41
CA GLU A 22 9.12 0.09 8.00
C GLU A 22 7.60 0.08 7.80
N THR A 23 7.09 -0.93 7.09
CA THR A 23 5.66 -1.16 6.96
C THR A 23 5.16 -1.79 8.26
N ARG A 24 4.63 -0.97 9.17
CA ARG A 24 3.95 -1.47 10.37
C ARG A 24 2.56 -1.95 9.98
N GLU A 25 2.22 -3.20 10.30
CA GLU A 25 0.84 -3.65 10.30
C GLU A 25 0.08 -2.83 11.36
N VAL A 26 -0.72 -1.87 10.92
CA VAL A 26 -1.65 -1.18 11.79
C VAL A 26 -2.87 -2.09 11.91
N HIS A 27 -3.01 -2.75 13.06
CA HIS A 27 -4.26 -3.41 13.41
C HIS A 27 -5.33 -2.35 13.66
N SER A 28 -6.01 -1.93 12.60
CA SER A 28 -7.19 -1.08 12.72
C SER A 28 -8.36 -1.90 13.24
N SER A 29 -9.01 -1.42 14.29
CA SER A 29 -10.32 -1.94 14.69
C SER A 29 -11.33 -1.76 13.53
N PRO A 30 -12.42 -2.56 13.47
CA PRO A 30 -13.47 -2.36 12.47
C PRO A 30 -14.02 -0.92 12.44
N ALA A 31 -14.11 -0.28 13.61
CA ALA A 31 -14.56 1.10 13.74
C ALA A 31 -13.57 2.09 13.10
N GLU A 32 -12.28 1.91 13.31
CA GLU A 32 -11.24 2.74 12.68
C GLU A 32 -11.18 2.51 11.17
N ALA A 33 -11.29 1.27 10.71
CA ALA A 33 -11.35 0.95 9.28
C ALA A 33 -12.56 1.64 8.61
N ALA A 34 -13.73 1.62 9.28
CA ALA A 34 -14.91 2.33 8.81
C ALA A 34 -14.68 3.86 8.76
N GLN A 35 -14.03 4.45 9.75
CA GLN A 35 -13.69 5.87 9.74
C GLN A 35 -12.76 6.25 8.59
N ILE A 36 -11.79 5.39 8.23
CA ILE A 36 -10.92 5.61 7.07
C ILE A 36 -11.76 5.68 5.79
N VAL A 37 -12.69 4.74 5.61
CA VAL A 37 -13.59 4.74 4.44
C VAL A 37 -14.48 5.97 4.41
N LEU A 38 -15.04 6.37 5.56
CA LEU A 38 -15.91 7.55 5.67
C LEU A 38 -15.17 8.87 5.38
N ARG A 39 -13.88 8.96 5.73
CA ARG A 39 -13.07 10.15 5.46
C ARG A 39 -12.80 10.35 3.97
N SER A 40 -12.76 9.29 3.17
CA SER A 40 -12.59 9.40 1.72
C SER A 40 -13.29 8.28 0.94
N PRO A 41 -14.62 8.34 0.80
CA PRO A 41 -15.39 7.28 0.16
C PRO A 41 -14.99 7.07 -1.31
N ARG A 42 -14.66 8.17 -2.02
CA ARG A 42 -14.24 8.11 -3.42
C ARG A 42 -12.89 7.42 -3.59
N ALA A 43 -11.91 7.72 -2.73
CA ALA A 43 -10.60 7.07 -2.82
C ALA A 43 -10.70 5.57 -2.54
N CYS A 44 -11.47 5.18 -1.51
CA CYS A 44 -11.72 3.77 -1.22
C CYS A 44 -12.38 3.05 -2.40
N ARG A 45 -13.36 3.70 -3.05
CA ARG A 45 -14.00 3.16 -4.25
C ARG A 45 -12.99 2.95 -5.38
N THR A 46 -12.16 3.95 -5.70
CA THR A 46 -11.14 3.84 -6.76
C THR A 46 -10.15 2.71 -6.51
N VAL A 47 -9.71 2.53 -5.26
CA VAL A 47 -8.81 1.43 -4.89
C VAL A 47 -9.49 0.08 -5.12
N LEU A 48 -10.75 -0.08 -4.68
CA LEU A 48 -11.51 -1.31 -4.89
C LEU A 48 -11.76 -1.61 -6.37
N GLU A 49 -12.12 -0.60 -7.18
CA GLU A 49 -12.31 -0.75 -8.63
C GLU A 49 -11.00 -1.15 -9.33
N SER A 50 -9.87 -0.59 -8.90
CA SER A 50 -8.54 -0.95 -9.44
C SER A 50 -8.16 -2.40 -9.10
N LEU A 51 -8.38 -2.82 -7.84
CA LEU A 51 -8.13 -4.20 -7.41
C LEU A 51 -9.01 -5.20 -8.16
N ALA A 52 -10.27 -4.85 -8.44
CA ALA A 52 -11.16 -5.67 -9.25
C ALA A 52 -10.63 -5.80 -10.69
N ALA A 53 -10.22 -4.70 -11.32
CA ALA A 53 -9.63 -4.73 -12.67
C ALA A 53 -8.33 -5.54 -12.74
N GLU A 54 -7.49 -5.48 -11.70
CA GLU A 54 -6.30 -6.33 -11.59
C GLU A 54 -6.64 -7.82 -11.44
N ALA A 55 -7.69 -8.14 -10.67
CA ALA A 55 -8.19 -9.50 -10.54
C ALA A 55 -8.73 -10.05 -11.87
N ASP A 56 -9.57 -9.27 -12.56
CA ASP A 56 -10.17 -9.64 -13.84
C ASP A 56 -9.12 -9.86 -14.94
N SER A 57 -8.03 -9.08 -14.89
CA SER A 57 -6.91 -9.22 -15.82
C SER A 57 -5.87 -10.27 -15.40
N GLY A 58 -6.10 -10.99 -14.30
CA GLY A 58 -5.20 -12.03 -13.79
C GLY A 58 -3.86 -11.51 -13.25
N ARG A 59 -3.74 -10.21 -13.01
CA ARG A 59 -2.50 -9.56 -12.53
C ARG A 59 -2.45 -9.39 -11.02
N LEU A 60 -3.54 -9.68 -10.31
CA LEU A 60 -3.60 -9.52 -8.87
C LEU A 60 -2.61 -10.47 -8.17
N ASN A 61 -1.71 -9.89 -7.36
CA ASN A 61 -0.75 -10.66 -6.57
C ASN A 61 -1.44 -11.34 -5.38
N ALA A 62 -1.74 -12.62 -5.51
CA ALA A 62 -2.43 -13.40 -4.48
C ALA A 62 -1.67 -13.47 -3.14
N ALA A 63 -0.33 -13.52 -3.18
CA ALA A 63 0.49 -13.58 -1.96
C ALA A 63 0.45 -12.26 -1.18
N ALA A 64 0.53 -11.13 -1.88
CA ALA A 64 0.46 -9.80 -1.28
C ALA A 64 -0.93 -9.49 -0.68
N HIS A 65 -2.00 -10.09 -1.22
CA HIS A 65 -3.38 -9.80 -0.83
C HIS A 65 -4.10 -10.97 -0.15
N ALA A 66 -3.37 -11.95 0.38
CA ALA A 66 -3.97 -13.16 0.95
C ALA A 66 -5.03 -12.89 2.04
N PRO A 67 -4.84 -11.96 3.01
CA PRO A 67 -5.89 -11.62 3.99
C PRO A 67 -7.14 -11.03 3.32
N THR A 68 -6.96 -10.13 2.36
CA THR A 68 -8.05 -9.49 1.61
C THR A 68 -8.85 -10.51 0.80
N LEU A 69 -8.17 -11.44 0.12
CA LEU A 69 -8.81 -12.51 -0.64
C LEU A 69 -9.64 -13.43 0.26
N ARG A 70 -9.12 -13.81 1.43
CA ARG A 70 -9.89 -14.59 2.42
C ARG A 70 -11.13 -13.84 2.90
N ALA A 71 -11.02 -12.54 3.16
CA ALA A 71 -12.15 -11.72 3.57
C ALA A 71 -13.21 -11.62 2.45
N ALA A 72 -12.78 -11.39 1.21
CA ALA A 72 -13.65 -11.34 0.04
C ALA A 72 -14.39 -12.66 -0.20
N GLN A 73 -13.70 -13.81 -0.09
CA GLN A 73 -14.33 -15.13 -0.21
C GLN A 73 -15.40 -15.35 0.87
N ARG A 74 -15.10 -15.03 2.13
CA ARG A 74 -16.09 -15.15 3.22
C ARG A 74 -17.31 -14.26 2.98
N MET A 75 -17.11 -13.07 2.44
CA MET A 75 -18.20 -12.15 2.07
C MET A 75 -19.04 -12.75 0.94
N LEU A 76 -18.41 -13.22 -0.14
CA LEU A 76 -19.06 -13.89 -1.26
C LEU A 76 -19.94 -15.06 -0.79
N ASP A 77 -19.40 -15.94 0.05
CA ASP A 77 -20.13 -17.08 0.60
C ASP A 77 -21.34 -16.64 1.44
N SER A 78 -21.18 -15.56 2.20
CA SER A 78 -22.26 -15.01 3.03
C SER A 78 -23.36 -14.38 2.19
N LEU A 79 -23.01 -13.65 1.13
CA LEU A 79 -23.95 -13.06 0.18
C LEU A 79 -24.72 -14.15 -0.59
N ARG A 80 -24.03 -15.21 -1.03
CA ARG A 80 -24.66 -16.39 -1.66
C ARG A 80 -25.63 -17.09 -0.72
N ARG A 81 -25.23 -17.33 0.54
CA ARG A 81 -26.12 -17.91 1.57
C ARG A 81 -27.35 -17.05 1.82
N ALA A 82 -27.19 -15.74 1.83
CA ALA A 82 -28.28 -14.77 1.96
C ALA A 82 -29.11 -14.60 0.68
N ARG A 83 -28.75 -15.27 -0.42
CA ARG A 83 -29.40 -15.14 -1.76
C ARG A 83 -29.42 -13.70 -2.28
N LEU A 84 -28.43 -12.89 -1.91
CA LEU A 84 -28.29 -11.50 -2.36
C LEU A 84 -27.61 -11.40 -3.73
N ILE A 85 -26.91 -12.46 -4.13
CA ILE A 85 -26.26 -12.62 -5.43
C ILE A 85 -26.47 -14.06 -5.90
N ASN A 86 -26.55 -14.23 -7.21
CA ASN A 86 -26.68 -15.57 -7.81
C ASN A 86 -25.33 -16.29 -7.75
N GLY A 87 -25.38 -17.57 -7.38
CA GLY A 87 -24.23 -18.45 -7.24
C GLY A 87 -23.52 -18.68 -8.56
#